data_AF-A0A2C5ZU09-F1
#
_entry.id   AF-A0A2C5ZU09-F1
#
_cell.length_a   1.000
_cell.length_b   1.000
_cell.length_c   1.000
_cell.angle_alpha   90.00
_cell.angle_beta   90.00
_cell.angle_gamma   90.00
#
_symmetry.space_group_name_H-M   'P 1'
#
loop_
_entity.id
_entity.type
_entity.pdbx_description
1 polymer ?
#
loop_
_entity_poly.entity_id
_entity_poly.type
_entity_poly.pdbx_seq_one_letter_code
_entity_poly.pdbx_strand_id
1 'polypeptide(L)'
;MPTREQQTQVRDTYLALWGGDLSLADKLLDPNVKLNIDRHPGENGSAPVVSNTADEFLGFVKFARQGWDQFRFSVVRWAADDQHISIRWKAECVMGKDYKAPTTLKEGDKVSWNGTDFLVLNDDNRLVEINIAQDMMELFHALGMTSVPI
;
A
#
# COMPACT_ATOMS: atom_id res chain seq x y z
N MET A 1 22.79 12.01 2.04
CA MET A 1 21.76 12.06 0.99
C MET A 1 21.87 10.80 0.14
N PRO A 2 20.76 10.06 -0.04
CA PRO A 2 20.75 8.84 -0.84
C PRO A 2 21.04 9.11 -2.32
N THR A 3 21.67 8.15 -3.00
CA THR A 3 21.78 8.18 -4.46
C THR A 3 20.45 7.81 -5.12
N ARG A 4 20.29 8.18 -6.40
CA ARG A 4 19.11 7.77 -7.19
C ARG A 4 18.94 6.25 -7.27
N GLU A 5 20.05 5.51 -7.26
CA GLU A 5 20.06 4.05 -7.25
C GLU A 5 19.56 3.50 -5.92
N GLN A 6 20.01 4.05 -4.79
CA GLN A 6 19.50 3.69 -3.46
C GLN A 6 17.99 3.99 -3.35
N GLN A 7 17.54 5.16 -3.82
CA GLN A 7 16.11 5.49 -3.85
C GLN A 7 15.30 4.54 -4.75
N THR A 8 15.89 4.11 -5.88
CA THR A 8 15.27 3.11 -6.77
C THR A 8 15.11 1.77 -6.04
N GLN A 9 16.15 1.34 -5.32
CA GLN A 9 16.12 0.11 -4.54
C GLN A 9 15.10 0.18 -3.41
N VAL A 10 15.03 1.30 -2.68
CA VAL A 10 14.01 1.53 -1.64
C VAL A 10 12.61 1.43 -2.22
N ARG A 11 12.33 2.11 -3.35
CA ARG A 11 11.04 2.05 -4.05
C ARG A 11 10.64 0.61 -4.40
N ASP A 12 11.56 -0.14 -5.02
CA ASP A 12 11.27 -1.51 -5.46
C ASP A 12 11.08 -2.46 -4.27
N THR A 13 11.89 -2.30 -3.23
CA THR A 13 11.77 -3.04 -1.97
C THR A 13 10.44 -2.75 -1.29
N TYR A 14 10.01 -1.49 -1.27
CA TYR A 14 8.73 -1.06 -0.72
C TYR A 14 7.54 -1.68 -1.45
N LEU A 15 7.53 -1.64 -2.79
CA LEU A 15 6.47 -2.25 -3.58
C LEU A 15 6.48 -3.78 -3.51
N ALA A 16 7.65 -4.42 -3.39
CA ALA A 16 7.77 -5.86 -3.16
C ALA A 16 7.24 -6.27 -1.77
N LEU A 17 7.48 -5.45 -0.73
CA LEU A 17 6.94 -5.67 0.61
C LEU A 17 5.41 -5.61 0.60
N TRP A 18 4.81 -4.58 -0.03
CA TRP A 18 3.37 -4.54 -0.30
C TRP A 18 2.89 -5.72 -1.17
N GLY A 19 3.76 -6.19 -2.07
CA GLY A 19 3.64 -7.40 -2.87
C GLY A 19 3.71 -8.72 -2.10
N GLY A 20 3.99 -8.68 -0.80
CA GLY A 20 3.94 -9.82 0.12
C GLY A 20 5.30 -10.37 0.56
N ASP A 21 6.41 -9.80 0.08
CA ASP A 21 7.74 -10.18 0.55
C ASP A 21 8.07 -9.49 1.87
N LEU A 22 7.50 -10.02 2.95
CA LEU A 22 7.68 -9.47 4.29
C LEU A 22 9.10 -9.66 4.84
N SER A 23 9.94 -10.48 4.21
CA SER A 23 11.34 -10.67 4.61
C SER A 23 12.20 -9.43 4.40
N LEU A 24 11.69 -8.46 3.63
CA LEU A 24 12.34 -7.19 3.33
C LEU A 24 12.17 -6.14 4.44
N ALA A 25 11.29 -6.39 5.41
CA ALA A 25 10.88 -5.40 6.41
C ALA A 25 12.05 -4.84 7.22
N ASP A 26 12.93 -5.69 7.76
CA ASP A 26 14.05 -5.29 8.62
C ASP A 26 15.06 -4.38 7.88
N LYS A 27 15.14 -4.53 6.56
CA LYS A 27 16.03 -3.73 5.71
C LYS A 27 15.42 -2.39 5.31
N LEU A 28 14.09 -2.28 5.35
CA LEU A 28 13.37 -1.15 4.78
C LEU A 28 12.73 -0.25 5.84
N LEU A 29 12.17 -0.79 6.92
CA LEU A 29 11.34 -0.05 7.86
C LEU A 29 12.15 0.40 9.06
N ASP A 30 12.02 1.65 9.50
CA ASP A 30 12.40 2.05 10.86
C ASP A 30 11.48 1.37 11.89
N PRO A 31 11.95 0.97 13.09
CA PRO A 31 11.09 0.35 14.09
C PRO A 31 9.87 1.21 14.47
N ASN A 32 10.00 2.54 14.38
CA ASN A 32 8.95 3.51 14.70
C ASN A 32 8.34 4.16 13.44
N VAL A 33 8.38 3.45 12.30
CA VAL A 33 7.79 3.95 11.05
C VAL A 33 6.32 4.31 11.25
N LYS A 34 5.93 5.48 10.73
CA LYS A 34 4.55 5.97 10.78
C LYS A 34 3.85 5.74 9.46
N LEU A 35 2.62 5.24 9.52
CA LEU A 35 1.72 5.16 8.38
C LEU A 35 0.65 6.24 8.48
N ASN A 36 0.63 7.13 7.50
CA ASN A 36 -0.44 8.08 7.27
C ASN A 36 -1.17 7.64 5.99
N ILE A 37 -2.42 7.21 6.11
CA ILE A 37 -3.20 6.70 4.98
C ILE A 37 -4.64 7.20 5.06
N ASP A 38 -5.32 7.19 3.92
CA ASP A 38 -6.76 7.43 3.84
C ASP A 38 -7.55 6.62 4.87
N ARG A 39 -8.62 7.25 5.37
CA ARG A 39 -9.58 6.60 6.25
C ARG A 39 -10.32 5.50 5.47
N HIS A 40 -10.57 4.38 6.12
CA HIS A 40 -11.29 3.25 5.53
C HIS A 40 -12.74 3.20 6.06
N PRO A 41 -13.69 2.57 5.32
CA PRO A 41 -15.01 2.27 5.86
C PRO A 41 -14.91 1.48 7.17
N GLY A 42 -15.74 1.83 8.16
CA GLY A 42 -15.79 1.19 9.47
C GLY A 42 -17.18 1.27 10.10
N GLU A 43 -17.35 0.69 11.29
CA GLU A 43 -18.67 0.54 11.94
C GLU A 43 -19.45 1.85 12.15
N ASN A 44 -18.75 2.99 12.28
CA ASN A 44 -19.34 4.32 12.50
C ASN A 44 -18.95 5.30 11.37
N GLY A 45 -19.03 4.84 10.13
CA GLY A 45 -18.68 5.61 8.95
C GLY A 45 -17.26 5.36 8.47
N SER A 46 -16.34 6.27 8.78
CA SER A 46 -14.92 6.11 8.42
C SER A 46 -14.05 5.95 9.65
N ALA A 47 -13.10 5.03 9.60
CA ALA A 47 -12.13 4.77 10.65
C ALA A 47 -10.71 5.17 10.20
N PRO A 48 -9.89 5.77 11.08
CA PRO A 48 -8.49 5.95 10.78
C PRO A 48 -7.76 4.60 10.80
N VAL A 49 -6.73 4.47 9.99
CA VAL A 49 -5.70 3.43 10.20
C VAL A 49 -4.64 4.05 11.11
N VAL A 50 -4.35 3.39 12.23
CA VAL A 50 -3.32 3.82 13.17
C VAL A 50 -2.19 2.79 13.14
N SER A 51 -1.01 3.22 12.73
CA SER A 51 0.21 2.40 12.74
C SER A 51 1.42 3.30 12.95
N ASN A 52 2.09 3.09 14.08
CA ASN A 52 3.25 3.87 14.54
C ASN A 52 4.50 2.99 14.76
N THR A 53 4.43 1.73 14.34
CA THR A 53 5.53 0.77 14.44
C THR A 53 5.63 -0.08 13.18
N ALA A 54 6.79 -0.67 12.95
CA ALA A 54 6.99 -1.62 11.86
C ALA A 54 6.03 -2.82 11.96
N ASP A 55 5.79 -3.34 13.16
CA ASP A 55 4.90 -4.49 13.38
C ASP A 55 3.44 -4.17 13.05
N GLU A 56 2.94 -2.99 13.47
CA GLU A 56 1.59 -2.53 13.12
C GLU A 56 1.45 -2.33 11.61
N PHE A 57 2.45 -1.74 10.97
CA PHE A 57 2.47 -1.55 9.52
C PHE A 57 2.43 -2.90 8.78
N LEU A 58 3.27 -3.86 9.17
CA LEU A 58 3.29 -5.20 8.58
C LEU A 58 1.99 -5.96 8.85
N GLY A 59 1.37 -5.76 10.01
CA GLY A 59 0.04 -6.26 10.33
C GLY A 59 -1.00 -5.73 9.33
N PHE A 60 -0.95 -4.44 9.03
CA PHE A 60 -1.81 -3.81 8.03
C PHE A 60 -1.53 -4.31 6.61
N VAL A 61 -0.26 -4.46 6.20
CA VAL A 61 0.10 -5.03 4.89
C VAL A 61 -0.47 -6.45 4.75
N LYS A 62 -0.35 -7.30 5.77
CA LYS A 62 -0.94 -8.64 5.77
C LYS A 62 -2.46 -8.58 5.62
N PHE A 63 -3.12 -7.69 6.37
CA PHE A 63 -4.57 -7.51 6.31
C PHE A 63 -5.04 -7.05 4.92
N ALA A 64 -4.41 -6.02 4.35
CA ALA A 64 -4.76 -5.47 3.04
C ALA A 64 -4.64 -6.50 1.89
N ARG A 65 -3.76 -7.50 2.07
CA ARG A 65 -3.53 -8.58 1.11
C ARG A 65 -4.48 -9.77 1.27
N GLN A 66 -5.31 -9.81 2.32
CA GLN A 66 -6.20 -10.96 2.53
C GLN A 66 -7.21 -11.11 1.39
N GLY A 67 -7.38 -12.34 0.92
CA GLY A 67 -8.35 -12.68 -0.11
C GLY A 67 -7.93 -12.40 -1.54
N TRP A 68 -6.72 -11.89 -1.78
CA TRP A 68 -6.18 -11.71 -3.13
C TRP A 68 -5.24 -12.88 -3.49
N ASP A 69 -5.44 -13.50 -4.65
CA ASP A 69 -4.50 -14.50 -5.18
C ASP A 69 -3.23 -13.82 -5.73
N GLN A 70 -3.40 -12.63 -6.30
CA GLN A 70 -2.32 -11.76 -6.72
C GLN A 70 -2.59 -10.36 -6.18
N PHE A 71 -1.56 -9.74 -5.62
CA PHE A 71 -1.61 -8.35 -5.17
C PHE A 71 -0.22 -7.74 -5.39
N ARG A 72 -0.07 -6.99 -6.49
CA ARG A 72 1.20 -6.41 -6.93
C ARG A 72 1.00 -4.98 -7.43
N PHE A 73 2.10 -4.26 -7.58
CA PHE A 73 2.09 -2.85 -7.99
C PHE A 73 3.00 -2.65 -9.19
N SER A 74 2.51 -1.87 -10.15
CA SER A 74 3.31 -1.34 -11.25
C SER A 74 3.60 0.15 -11.01
N VAL A 75 4.85 0.57 -11.22
CA VAL A 75 5.22 1.98 -11.15
C VAL A 75 4.76 2.68 -12.43
N VAL A 76 3.86 3.67 -12.28
CA VAL A 76 3.44 4.53 -13.39
C VAL A 76 4.45 5.66 -13.59
N ARG A 77 4.82 6.32 -12.49
CA ARG A 77 5.84 7.37 -12.46
C ARG A 77 6.38 7.52 -11.04
N TRP A 78 7.58 8.02 -10.89
CA TRP A 78 8.12 8.35 -9.57
C TRP A 78 9.11 9.52 -9.66
N ALA A 79 9.23 10.24 -8.56
CA ALA A 79 10.19 11.30 -8.36
C ALA A 79 10.86 11.10 -6.99
N ALA A 80 12.04 11.67 -6.81
CA ALA A 80 12.71 11.64 -5.52
C ALA A 80 13.62 12.85 -5.41
N ASP A 81 13.70 13.39 -4.20
CA ASP A 81 14.55 14.51 -3.82
C ASP A 81 15.00 14.31 -2.38
N ASP A 82 16.31 14.32 -2.15
CA ASP A 82 16.94 14.00 -0.87
C ASP A 82 16.37 12.71 -0.22
N GLN A 83 15.80 12.81 0.98
CA GLN A 83 15.21 11.70 1.72
C GLN A 83 13.75 11.40 1.35
N HIS A 84 13.21 12.02 0.30
CA HIS A 84 11.81 11.90 -0.08
C HIS A 84 11.67 11.17 -1.41
N ILE A 85 10.74 10.21 -1.46
CA ILE A 85 10.37 9.50 -2.69
C ILE A 85 8.86 9.64 -2.88
N SER A 86 8.43 10.03 -4.08
CA SER A 86 7.02 10.00 -4.47
C SER A 86 6.80 8.99 -5.57
N ILE A 87 5.79 8.13 -5.42
CA ILE A 87 5.52 7.01 -6.33
C ILE A 87 4.06 7.07 -6.75
N ARG A 88 3.80 7.28 -8.05
CA ARG A 88 2.51 6.99 -8.68
C ARG A 88 2.51 5.53 -9.08
N TRP A 89 1.58 4.76 -8.53
CA TRP A 89 1.48 3.31 -8.79
C TRP A 89 0.10 2.93 -9.33
N LYS A 90 0.04 1.73 -9.91
CA LYS A 90 -1.18 1.02 -10.25
C LYS A 90 -1.15 -0.35 -9.59
N ALA A 91 -2.16 -0.66 -8.78
CA ALA A 91 -2.37 -1.98 -8.23
C ALA A 91 -2.92 -2.91 -9.31
N GLU A 92 -2.44 -4.15 -9.34
CA GLU A 92 -2.88 -5.18 -10.27
C GLU A 92 -3.17 -6.47 -9.49
N CYS A 93 -4.43 -6.61 -9.10
CA CYS A 93 -4.86 -7.67 -8.22
C CYS A 93 -5.71 -8.71 -8.96
N VAL A 94 -5.71 -9.93 -8.41
CA VAL A 94 -6.58 -11.03 -8.85
C VAL A 94 -7.36 -11.50 -7.64
N MET A 95 -8.68 -11.55 -7.79
CA MET A 95 -9.60 -12.02 -6.77
C MET A 95 -9.27 -13.45 -6.38
N GLY A 96 -8.97 -13.68 -5.09
CA GLY A 96 -8.82 -15.03 -4.55
C GLY A 96 -10.13 -15.57 -4.03
N LYS A 97 -10.14 -16.88 -3.79
CA LYS A 97 -11.30 -17.60 -3.27
C LYS A 97 -11.82 -17.05 -1.94
N ASP A 98 -10.90 -16.59 -1.09
CA ASP A 98 -11.20 -16.17 0.29
C ASP A 98 -11.43 -14.65 0.42
N TYR A 99 -11.71 -13.94 -0.67
CA TYR A 99 -12.04 -12.52 -0.61
C TYR A 99 -13.38 -12.30 0.09
N LYS A 100 -13.37 -11.57 1.22
CA LYS A 100 -14.56 -11.40 2.07
C LYS A 100 -15.23 -10.04 1.95
N ALA A 101 -14.55 -9.03 1.41
CA ALA A 101 -15.14 -7.70 1.31
C ALA A 101 -16.28 -7.70 0.27
N PRO A 102 -17.32 -6.88 0.46
CA PRO A 102 -18.44 -6.82 -0.48
C PRO A 102 -17.98 -6.56 -1.91
N THR A 103 -18.40 -7.43 -2.84
CA THR A 103 -18.06 -7.32 -4.25
C THR A 103 -19.05 -8.11 -5.10
N THR A 104 -19.19 -7.74 -6.38
CA THR A 104 -19.90 -8.53 -7.38
C THR A 104 -18.99 -9.46 -8.19
N LEU A 105 -17.68 -9.44 -7.92
CA LEU A 105 -16.67 -10.19 -8.65
C LEU A 105 -16.53 -11.62 -8.12
N LYS A 106 -15.99 -12.51 -8.96
CA LYS A 106 -15.67 -13.90 -8.62
C LYS A 106 -14.16 -14.15 -8.56
N GLU A 107 -13.78 -15.29 -7.97
CA GLU A 107 -12.40 -15.79 -8.00
C GLU A 107 -11.82 -15.76 -9.44
N GLY A 108 -10.59 -15.29 -9.57
CA GLY A 108 -9.87 -15.12 -10.84
C GLY A 108 -10.15 -13.82 -11.58
N ASP A 109 -11.17 -13.03 -11.20
CA ASP A 109 -11.41 -11.72 -11.80
C ASP A 109 -10.25 -10.75 -11.47
N LYS A 110 -9.97 -9.83 -12.40
CA LYS A 110 -8.89 -8.86 -12.27
C LYS A 110 -9.42 -7.53 -11.75
N VAL A 111 -8.72 -6.96 -10.77
CA VAL A 111 -9.03 -5.66 -10.19
C VAL A 111 -7.80 -4.76 -10.31
N SER A 112 -8.00 -3.50 -10.67
CA SER A 112 -6.92 -2.52 -10.67
C SER A 112 -7.44 -1.16 -10.27
N TRP A 113 -6.64 -0.44 -9.50
CA TRP A 113 -6.84 0.96 -9.15
C TRP A 113 -5.47 1.64 -9.01
N ASN A 114 -5.49 2.95 -8.84
CA ASN A 114 -4.28 3.75 -8.73
C ASN A 114 -4.11 4.37 -7.33
N GLY A 115 -2.90 4.86 -7.08
CA GLY A 115 -2.60 5.63 -5.88
C GLY A 115 -1.26 6.33 -5.99
N THR A 116 -0.97 7.16 -5.00
CA THR A 116 0.28 7.89 -4.87
C THR A 116 0.79 7.79 -3.44
N ASP A 117 2.05 7.38 -3.30
CA ASP A 117 2.70 7.30 -2.01
C ASP A 117 3.82 8.33 -1.91
N PHE A 118 3.99 8.92 -0.73
CA PHE A 118 5.13 9.75 -0.36
C PHE A 118 5.86 9.09 0.81
N LEU A 119 7.12 8.72 0.54
CA LEU A 119 7.98 7.98 1.44
C LEU A 119 9.06 8.92 1.98
N VAL A 120 9.32 8.85 3.29
CA VAL A 120 10.37 9.61 3.96
C VAL A 120 11.40 8.66 4.52
N LEU A 121 12.67 8.90 4.20
CA LEU A 121 13.82 8.11 4.60
C LEU A 121 14.59 8.76 5.74
N ASN A 122 15.23 7.95 6.57
CA ASN A 122 16.32 8.40 7.43
C ASN A 122 17.69 8.30 6.74
N ASP A 123 18.75 8.61 7.47
CA ASP A 123 20.14 8.58 6.97
C ASP A 123 20.61 7.16 6.58
N ASP A 124 19.97 6.12 7.12
CA ASP A 124 20.23 4.71 6.81
C ASP A 124 19.38 4.20 5.63
N ASN A 125 18.66 5.09 4.92
CA ASN A 125 17.73 4.76 3.85
C ASN A 125 16.55 3.88 4.28
N ARG A 126 16.15 3.94 5.55
CA ARG A 126 14.97 3.25 6.09
C ARG A 126 13.78 4.20 6.13
N LEU A 127 12.59 3.68 5.89
CA LEU A 127 11.32 4.40 5.94
C LEU A 127 10.98 4.77 7.38
N VAL A 128 10.88 6.07 7.65
CA VAL A 128 10.40 6.62 8.93
C VAL A 128 8.96 7.12 8.84
N GLU A 129 8.51 7.48 7.64
CA GLU A 129 7.14 7.91 7.40
C GLU A 129 6.68 7.46 6.00
N ILE A 130 5.45 6.96 5.94
CA ILE A 130 4.80 6.46 4.74
C ILE A 130 3.45 7.15 4.65
N ASN A 131 3.29 8.01 3.64
CA ASN A 131 2.03 8.72 3.37
C ASN A 131 1.40 8.13 2.11
N ILE A 132 0.15 7.67 2.20
CA ILE A 132 -0.54 6.95 1.13
C ILE A 132 -1.84 7.68 0.81
N ALA A 133 -2.02 7.98 -0.48
CA ALA A 133 -3.28 8.47 -1.04
C ALA A 133 -3.73 7.52 -2.17
N GLN A 134 -4.78 6.74 -1.93
CA GLN A 134 -5.32 5.76 -2.87
C GLN A 134 -6.62 6.24 -3.50
N ASP A 135 -6.87 5.85 -4.75
CA ASP A 135 -8.17 6.05 -5.37
C ASP A 135 -9.16 4.97 -4.88
N MET A 136 -9.62 5.12 -3.63
CA MET A 136 -10.55 4.18 -3.00
C MET A 136 -11.90 4.14 -3.75
N MET A 137 -12.30 5.24 -4.37
CA MET A 137 -13.52 5.28 -5.18
C MET A 137 -13.38 4.43 -6.44
N GLU A 138 -12.23 4.50 -7.13
CA GLU A 138 -11.91 3.60 -8.24
C GLU A 138 -11.88 2.15 -7.78
N LEU A 139 -11.27 1.84 -6.62
CA LEU A 139 -11.27 0.49 -6.05
C LEU A 139 -12.71 -0.02 -5.80
N PHE A 140 -13.55 0.74 -5.11
CA PHE A 140 -14.92 0.32 -4.81
C PHE A 140 -15.74 0.14 -6.08
N HIS A 141 -15.61 1.03 -7.05
CA HIS A 141 -16.25 0.87 -8.35
C HIS A 141 -15.75 -0.38 -9.08
N ALA A 142 -14.44 -0.65 -9.07
CA ALA A 142 -13.87 -1.84 -9.67
C ALA A 142 -14.34 -3.14 -9.00
N LEU A 143 -14.62 -3.11 -7.69
CA LEU A 143 -15.24 -4.20 -6.94
C LEU A 143 -16.75 -4.37 -7.21
N GLY A 144 -17.34 -3.52 -8.06
CA GLY A 144 -18.77 -3.54 -8.40
C GLY A 144 -19.67 -2.91 -7.35
N MET A 145 -19.12 -2.09 -6.45
CA MET A 145 -19.91 -1.37 -5.46
C MET A 145 -20.56 -0.13 -6.12
N THR A 146 -21.88 0.00 -5.96
CA THR A 146 -22.64 1.17 -6.44
C THR A 146 -22.85 2.24 -5.37
N SER A 147 -22.50 1.93 -4.13
CA SER A 147 -22.57 2.83 -2.97
C SER A 147 -21.56 2.37 -1.93
N VAL A 148 -20.95 3.33 -1.22
CA VAL A 148 -20.15 3.06 -0.03
C VAL A 148 -21.04 3.35 1.17
N PRO A 149 -21.62 2.32 1.82
CA PRO A 149 -22.36 2.55 3.05
C PRO A 149 -21.38 3.05 4.12
N ILE A 150 -21.78 4.13 4.78
CA ILE A 150 -21.08 4.77 5.90
C ILE A 150 -21.98 4.62 7.13
#